data_AF-A0A4S2EST3-F1
#
_entry.id   AF-A0A4S2EST3-F1
#
_cell.length_a   1.000
_cell.length_b   1.000
_cell.length_c   1.000
_cell.angle_alpha   90.00
_cell.angle_beta   90.00
_cell.angle_gamma   90.00
#
_symmetry.space_group_name_H-M   'P 1'
#
loop_
_entity.id
_entity.type
_entity.pdbx_description
1 polymer ?
#
loop_
_entity_poly.entity_id
_entity_poly.type
_entity_poly.pdbx_seq_one_letter_code
_entity_poly.pdbx_strand_id
1 'polypeptide(L)'
;MGYGLASGLLWGLDTVILGIALSMAPYVGTAEAVAFAAIVSAAFHDVFCAVWMFLLMAVRGRLKDTVAALRTRSGKVVAAAALLGGPFGMTGYVVAINELGPGITAIISSFYPAFGAFLAVFALKEKMEPKRWVALAVAMAAIIVMGAAASDMEMPGNAMVGIAAAFACVVGWGSEAVLLAWGMRDDSVDNETALQIRETTSGLVYLVVILPLFAAWPFAAQVFATPATAVVAGAALAGTVSYLFYYKGIDKIGAAKAMAANISYSAWAVVLGMVLLGHVPSPVEVLCCIAILCGTVLASADDWSQLVPGRRASS
;
A
#
# COMPACT_ATOMS: atom_id res chain seq x y z
N MET A 1 3.41 -12.52 13.09
CA MET A 1 2.05 -12.02 12.80
C MET A 1 1.86 -10.55 13.17
N GLY A 2 2.19 -10.13 14.40
CA GLY A 2 1.99 -8.74 14.86
C GLY A 2 2.56 -7.63 13.95
N TYR A 3 3.75 -7.85 13.36
CA TYR A 3 4.33 -6.88 12.40
C TYR A 3 3.49 -6.68 11.13
N GLY A 4 2.93 -7.75 10.56
CA GLY A 4 2.07 -7.64 9.38
C GLY A 4 0.74 -6.93 9.68
N LEU A 5 0.15 -7.17 10.86
CA LEU A 5 -1.06 -6.46 11.30
C LEU A 5 -0.79 -4.99 11.59
N ALA A 6 0.36 -4.66 12.20
CA ALA A 6 0.78 -3.27 12.42
C ALA A 6 1.01 -2.54 11.09
N SER A 7 1.60 -3.21 10.10
CA SER A 7 1.68 -2.70 8.73
C SER A 7 0.28 -2.43 8.15
N GLY A 8 -0.64 -3.39 8.27
CA GLY A 8 -2.02 -3.21 7.80
C GLY A 8 -2.69 -1.99 8.44
N LEU A 9 -2.61 -1.85 9.77
CA LEU A 9 -3.15 -0.68 10.48
C LEU A 9 -2.58 0.64 9.97
N LEU A 10 -1.26 0.74 9.86
CA LEU A 10 -0.58 1.96 9.44
C LEU A 10 -0.83 2.30 7.96
N TRP A 11 -0.99 1.30 7.10
CA TRP A 11 -1.38 1.53 5.72
C TRP A 11 -2.84 2.00 5.62
N GLY A 12 -3.74 1.44 6.43
CA GLY A 12 -5.11 1.93 6.53
C GLY A 12 -5.17 3.39 7.02
N LEU A 13 -4.29 3.75 7.96
CA LEU A 13 -4.12 5.13 8.42
C LEU A 13 -3.59 6.05 7.31
N ASP A 14 -2.52 5.65 6.61
CA ASP A 14 -1.99 6.36 5.44
C ASP A 14 -3.11 6.67 4.43
N THR A 15 -3.89 5.64 4.07
CA THR A 15 -5.00 5.74 3.13
C THR A 15 -6.02 6.81 3.53
N VAL A 16 -6.45 6.79 4.80
CA VAL A 16 -7.45 7.74 5.30
C VAL A 16 -6.88 9.15 5.42
N ILE A 17 -5.62 9.31 5.85
CA ILE A 17 -4.96 10.61 5.93
C ILE A 17 -4.74 11.21 4.52
N LEU A 18 -4.37 10.39 3.51
CA LEU A 18 -4.32 10.84 2.12
C LEU A 18 -5.68 11.31 1.61
N GLY A 19 -6.75 10.57 1.94
CA GLY A 19 -8.12 10.99 1.63
C GLY A 19 -8.48 12.34 2.26
N ILE A 20 -8.12 12.56 3.52
CA ILE A 20 -8.27 13.85 4.19
C ILE A 20 -7.52 14.94 3.42
N ALA A 21 -6.24 14.74 3.11
CA ALA A 21 -5.44 15.72 2.37
C ALA A 21 -6.05 16.10 1.02
N LEU A 22 -6.55 15.12 0.27
CA LEU A 22 -7.21 15.33 -1.03
C LEU A 22 -8.53 16.12 -0.91
N SER A 23 -9.22 16.04 0.23
CA SER A 23 -10.41 16.84 0.51
C SER A 23 -10.13 18.27 1.03
N MET A 24 -8.85 18.62 1.25
CA MET A 24 -8.45 19.93 1.75
C MET A 24 -8.04 20.85 0.60
N ALA A 25 -8.42 22.13 0.65
CA ALA A 25 -7.85 23.12 -0.25
C ALA A 25 -6.31 23.21 -0.03
N PRO A 26 -5.51 23.38 -1.08
CA PRO A 26 -5.88 23.58 -2.49
C PRO A 26 -6.02 22.31 -3.34
N TYR A 27 -6.02 21.10 -2.77
CA TYR A 27 -6.22 19.84 -3.51
C TYR A 27 -7.67 19.60 -3.98
N VAL A 28 -8.61 20.48 -3.61
CA VAL A 28 -10.00 20.44 -4.05
C VAL A 28 -10.49 21.85 -4.42
N GLY A 29 -11.55 21.92 -5.24
CA GLY A 29 -12.30 23.14 -5.49
C GLY A 29 -11.78 24.04 -6.63
N THR A 30 -10.76 23.60 -7.37
CA THR A 30 -10.23 24.31 -8.56
C THR A 30 -10.11 23.35 -9.75
N ALA A 31 -10.04 23.88 -10.98
CA ALA A 31 -9.88 23.04 -12.17
C ALA A 31 -8.51 22.35 -12.18
N GLU A 32 -7.48 23.03 -11.69
CA GLU A 32 -6.13 22.52 -11.51
C GLU A 32 -6.10 21.39 -10.49
N ALA A 33 -6.84 21.52 -9.39
CA ALA A 33 -6.99 20.45 -8.41
C ALA A 33 -7.63 19.20 -9.01
N VAL A 34 -8.72 19.34 -9.77
CA VAL A 34 -9.37 18.19 -10.44
C VAL A 34 -8.39 17.49 -11.39
N ALA A 35 -7.52 18.23 -12.07
CA ALA A 35 -6.57 17.66 -13.02
C ALA A 35 -5.34 17.04 -12.36
N PHE A 36 -4.84 17.61 -11.26
CA PHE A 36 -3.50 17.33 -10.76
C PHE A 36 -3.42 16.89 -9.30
N ALA A 37 -4.50 16.97 -8.52
CA ALA A 37 -4.46 16.67 -7.08
C ALA A 37 -3.92 15.28 -6.79
N ALA A 38 -4.46 14.25 -7.46
CA ALA A 38 -4.05 12.87 -7.24
C ALA A 38 -2.59 12.60 -7.65
N ILE A 39 -2.14 13.14 -8.78
CA ILE A 39 -0.77 12.88 -9.26
C ILE A 39 0.28 13.64 -8.44
N VAL A 40 -0.05 14.87 -8.01
CA VAL A 40 0.84 15.69 -7.18
C VAL A 40 0.89 15.17 -5.75
N SER A 41 -0.23 14.76 -5.17
CA SER A 41 -0.22 14.17 -3.83
C SER A 41 0.46 12.80 -3.81
N ALA A 42 0.32 11.96 -4.85
CA ALA A 42 1.11 10.74 -5.00
C ALA A 42 2.61 11.03 -5.10
N ALA A 43 3.00 12.03 -5.90
CA ALA A 43 4.39 12.45 -6.01
C ALA A 43 4.96 12.93 -4.67
N PHE A 44 4.22 13.78 -3.96
CA PHE A 44 4.64 14.27 -2.65
C PHE A 44 4.67 13.17 -1.60
N HIS A 45 3.71 12.24 -1.60
CA HIS A 45 3.72 11.09 -0.72
C HIS A 45 5.05 10.31 -0.86
N ASP A 46 5.41 9.89 -2.07
CA ASP A 46 6.61 9.08 -2.28
C ASP A 46 7.92 9.87 -2.06
N VAL A 47 7.92 11.17 -2.36
CA VAL A 47 9.03 12.06 -2.00
C VAL A 47 9.18 12.16 -0.49
N PHE A 48 8.09 12.32 0.26
CA PHE A 48 8.15 12.35 1.72
C PHE A 48 8.53 10.99 2.30
N CYS A 49 8.07 9.87 1.75
CA CYS A 49 8.56 8.54 2.13
C CYS A 49 10.08 8.43 1.93
N ALA A 50 10.61 8.92 0.81
CA ALA A 50 12.05 8.95 0.55
C ALA A 50 12.80 9.81 1.57
N VAL A 51 12.24 10.96 1.96
CA VAL A 51 12.79 11.84 2.99
C VAL A 51 12.77 11.17 4.37
N TRP A 52 11.66 10.55 4.77
CA TRP A 52 11.55 9.85 6.04
C TRP A 52 12.53 8.69 6.16
N MET A 53 12.63 7.89 5.10
CA MET A 53 13.63 6.83 5.02
C MET A 53 15.05 7.41 5.05
N PHE A 54 15.32 8.50 4.32
CA PHE A 54 16.64 9.11 4.30
C PHE A 54 17.06 9.58 5.70
N LEU A 55 16.16 10.25 6.42
CA LEU A 55 16.38 10.69 7.79
C LEU A 55 16.62 9.50 8.72
N LEU A 56 15.84 8.42 8.60
CA LEU A 56 16.03 7.21 9.38
C LEU A 56 17.42 6.59 9.14
N MET A 57 17.82 6.46 7.87
CA MET A 57 19.11 5.89 7.48
C MET A 57 20.29 6.81 7.89
N ALA A 58 20.10 8.13 7.82
CA ALA A 58 21.07 9.12 8.27
C ALA A 58 21.30 9.03 9.79
N VAL A 59 20.23 9.00 10.58
CA VAL A 59 20.29 8.86 12.05
C VAL A 59 20.96 7.54 12.45
N ARG A 60 20.75 6.48 11.67
CA ARG A 60 21.40 5.18 11.89
C ARG A 60 22.83 5.08 11.36
N GLY A 61 23.33 6.10 10.66
CA GLY A 61 24.66 6.10 10.05
C GLY A 61 24.82 5.15 8.86
N ARG A 62 23.71 4.72 8.24
CA ARG A 62 23.65 3.64 7.23
C ARG A 62 23.51 4.14 5.78
N LEU A 63 23.65 5.44 5.52
CA LEU A 63 23.53 5.98 4.16
C LEU A 63 24.54 5.37 3.17
N LYS A 64 25.72 4.97 3.65
CA LYS A 64 26.73 4.30 2.83
C LYS A 64 26.27 2.92 2.36
N ASP A 65 25.47 2.22 3.16
CA ASP A 65 24.92 0.91 2.83
C ASP A 65 23.99 1.03 1.61
N THR A 66 23.17 2.08 1.55
CA THR A 66 22.30 2.39 0.39
C THR A 66 23.10 2.60 -0.89
N VAL A 67 24.17 3.38 -0.83
CA VAL A 67 25.01 3.64 -2.01
C VAL A 67 25.72 2.36 -2.47
N ALA A 68 26.17 1.52 -1.53
CA ALA A 68 26.76 0.23 -1.85
C ALA A 68 25.72 -0.72 -2.50
N ALA A 69 24.52 -0.81 -1.93
CA ALA A 69 23.43 -1.64 -2.41
C ALA A 69 22.97 -1.27 -3.82
N LEU A 70 22.95 0.02 -4.19
CA LEU A 70 22.63 0.45 -5.57
C LEU A 70 23.55 -0.15 -6.64
N ARG A 71 24.77 -0.57 -6.26
CA ARG A 71 25.72 -1.20 -7.19
C ARG A 71 25.48 -2.69 -7.36
N THR A 72 24.75 -3.32 -6.45
CA THR A 72 24.44 -4.76 -6.52
C THR A 72 23.37 -5.03 -7.56
N ARG A 73 23.26 -6.30 -7.97
CA ARG A 73 22.16 -6.74 -8.83
C ARG A 73 20.82 -6.51 -8.13
N SER A 74 20.72 -6.88 -6.87
CA SER A 74 19.50 -6.82 -6.07
C SER A 74 19.02 -5.38 -5.87
N GLY A 75 19.92 -4.44 -5.59
CA GLY A 75 19.56 -3.02 -5.50
C GLY A 75 19.03 -2.46 -6.82
N LYS A 76 19.59 -2.88 -7.97
CA LYS A 76 19.07 -2.50 -9.30
C LYS A 76 17.70 -3.09 -9.58
N VAL A 77 17.44 -4.33 -9.14
CA VAL A 77 16.11 -4.94 -9.26
C VAL A 77 15.10 -4.22 -8.37
N VAL A 78 15.49 -3.85 -7.15
CA VAL A 78 14.64 -3.04 -6.25
C VAL A 78 14.27 -1.70 -6.90
N ALA A 79 15.25 -1.00 -7.49
CA ALA A 79 14.98 0.24 -8.21
C ALA A 79 14.04 0.04 -9.41
N ALA A 80 14.20 -1.04 -10.17
CA ALA A 80 13.28 -1.37 -11.26
C ALA A 80 11.87 -1.73 -10.77
N ALA A 81 11.76 -2.49 -9.68
CA ALA A 81 10.49 -2.88 -9.07
C ALA A 81 9.72 -1.67 -8.55
N ALA A 82 10.45 -0.69 -7.99
CA ALA A 82 9.89 0.56 -7.49
C ALA A 82 9.10 1.34 -8.53
N LEU A 83 9.41 1.18 -9.83
CA LEU A 83 8.66 1.84 -10.92
C LEU A 83 7.21 1.31 -11.02
N LEU A 84 7.02 0.03 -10.71
CA LEU A 84 5.70 -0.63 -10.73
C LEU A 84 4.91 -0.31 -9.47
N GLY A 85 5.58 -0.35 -8.31
CA GLY A 85 4.93 -0.14 -7.02
C GLY A 85 4.65 1.32 -6.72
N GLY A 86 5.66 2.17 -6.87
CA GLY A 86 5.62 3.60 -6.65
C GLY A 86 4.88 4.31 -7.79
N PRO A 87 5.53 4.83 -8.83
CA PRO A 87 4.91 5.70 -9.83
C PRO A 87 3.66 5.13 -10.49
N PHE A 88 3.64 3.85 -10.86
CA PHE A 88 2.46 3.23 -11.46
C PHE A 88 1.40 2.88 -10.40
N GLY A 89 1.78 2.09 -9.40
CA GLY A 89 0.86 1.60 -8.37
C GLY A 89 0.30 2.70 -7.47
N MET A 90 1.15 3.57 -6.91
CA MET A 90 0.72 4.68 -6.06
C MET A 90 -0.10 5.72 -6.82
N THR A 91 0.22 6.04 -8.08
CA THR A 91 -0.65 6.94 -8.86
C THR A 91 -2.04 6.35 -9.01
N GLY A 92 -2.15 5.06 -9.38
CA GLY A 92 -3.43 4.38 -9.44
C GLY A 92 -4.16 4.38 -8.09
N TYR A 93 -3.41 4.20 -7.00
CA TYR A 93 -3.96 4.20 -5.66
C TYR A 93 -4.54 5.55 -5.25
N VAL A 94 -3.77 6.62 -5.40
CA VAL A 94 -4.19 7.96 -5.00
C VAL A 94 -5.29 8.51 -5.91
N VAL A 95 -5.27 8.19 -7.21
CA VAL A 95 -6.40 8.48 -8.12
C VAL A 95 -7.65 7.73 -7.64
N ALA A 96 -7.54 6.46 -7.27
CA ALA A 96 -8.68 5.74 -6.71
C ALA A 96 -9.20 6.39 -5.41
N ILE A 97 -8.33 6.83 -4.49
CA ILE A 97 -8.75 7.56 -3.29
C ILE A 97 -9.50 8.84 -3.68
N ASN A 98 -9.00 9.57 -4.66
CA ASN A 98 -9.62 10.82 -5.12
C ASN A 98 -11.01 10.61 -5.72
N GLU A 99 -11.23 9.49 -6.43
CA GLU A 99 -12.48 9.24 -7.14
C GLU A 99 -13.50 8.40 -6.34
N LEU A 100 -13.04 7.47 -5.50
CA LEU A 100 -13.87 6.50 -4.75
C LEU A 100 -13.88 6.74 -3.25
N GLY A 101 -12.95 7.55 -2.74
CA GLY A 101 -12.67 7.65 -1.32
C GLY A 101 -11.77 6.52 -0.80
N PRO A 102 -11.26 6.67 0.45
CA PRO A 102 -10.23 5.78 1.00
C PRO A 102 -10.73 4.35 1.28
N GLY A 103 -11.97 4.18 1.74
CA GLY A 103 -12.51 2.86 2.11
C GLY A 103 -12.61 1.91 0.91
N ILE A 104 -13.30 2.32 -0.16
CA ILE A 104 -13.49 1.51 -1.36
C ILE A 104 -12.15 1.28 -2.08
N THR A 105 -11.29 2.28 -2.09
CA THR A 105 -9.94 2.13 -2.65
C THR A 105 -9.13 1.08 -1.88
N ALA A 106 -9.21 1.07 -0.55
CA ALA A 106 -8.53 0.08 0.27
C ALA A 106 -9.07 -1.35 0.01
N ILE A 107 -10.38 -1.48 -0.18
CA ILE A 107 -11.07 -2.71 -0.57
C ILE A 107 -10.51 -3.22 -1.90
N ILE A 108 -10.60 -2.46 -3.00
CA ILE A 108 -10.19 -2.95 -4.33
C ILE A 108 -8.67 -3.16 -4.44
N SER A 109 -7.86 -2.30 -3.83
CA SER A 109 -6.39 -2.48 -3.85
C SER A 109 -5.96 -3.76 -3.11
N SER A 110 -6.73 -4.23 -2.12
CA SER A 110 -6.34 -5.38 -1.30
C SER A 110 -6.31 -6.71 -2.04
N PHE A 111 -6.72 -6.71 -3.32
CA PHE A 111 -6.52 -7.79 -4.27
C PHE A 111 -5.08 -7.92 -4.81
N TYR A 112 -4.20 -6.94 -4.57
CA TYR A 112 -2.81 -6.99 -5.07
C TYR A 112 -2.06 -8.29 -4.72
N PRO A 113 -2.25 -8.93 -3.54
CA PRO A 113 -1.57 -10.18 -3.23
C PRO A 113 -2.11 -11.35 -4.05
N ALA A 114 -3.39 -11.31 -4.46
CA ALA A 114 -3.97 -12.31 -5.35
C ALA A 114 -3.32 -12.26 -6.73
N PHE A 115 -3.17 -11.04 -7.25
CA PHE A 115 -2.51 -10.81 -8.51
C PHE A 115 -1.01 -11.17 -8.44
N GLY A 116 -0.32 -10.76 -7.38
CA GLY A 116 1.09 -11.11 -7.14
C GLY A 116 1.30 -12.62 -7.01
N ALA A 117 0.43 -13.32 -6.29
CA ALA A 117 0.46 -14.78 -6.16
C ALA A 117 0.27 -15.47 -7.52
N PHE A 118 -0.69 -15.01 -8.32
CA PHE A 118 -0.89 -15.47 -9.68
C PHE A 118 0.39 -15.28 -10.52
N LEU A 119 0.96 -14.07 -10.52
CA LEU A 119 2.21 -13.79 -11.23
C LEU A 119 3.40 -14.64 -10.73
N ALA A 120 3.51 -14.89 -9.43
CA ALA A 120 4.58 -15.71 -8.85
C ALA A 120 4.53 -17.16 -9.36
N VAL A 121 3.35 -17.73 -9.58
CA VAL A 121 3.21 -19.07 -10.16
C VAL A 121 3.80 -19.14 -11.57
N PHE A 122 3.60 -18.11 -12.40
CA PHE A 122 4.14 -18.09 -13.77
C PHE A 122 5.61 -17.66 -13.81
N ALA A 123 5.96 -16.57 -13.14
CA ALA A 123 7.29 -15.95 -13.20
C ALA A 123 8.33 -16.69 -12.35
N LEU A 124 7.95 -17.13 -11.16
CA LEU A 124 8.85 -17.79 -10.20
C LEU A 124 8.70 -19.31 -10.18
N LYS A 125 7.68 -19.85 -10.87
CA LYS A 125 7.33 -21.28 -10.90
C LYS A 125 7.05 -21.85 -9.51
N GLU A 126 6.53 -21.01 -8.62
CA GLU A 126 6.17 -21.40 -7.26
C GLU A 126 4.93 -22.32 -7.28
N LYS A 127 4.94 -23.36 -6.44
CA LYS A 127 3.79 -24.23 -6.24
C LYS A 127 3.00 -23.71 -5.05
N MET A 128 1.84 -23.11 -5.31
CA MET A 128 0.90 -22.75 -4.25
C MET A 128 0.10 -23.97 -3.79
N GLU A 129 0.03 -24.18 -2.47
CA GLU A 129 -0.83 -25.20 -1.88
C GLU A 129 -2.32 -24.86 -2.15
N PRO A 130 -3.18 -25.84 -2.50
CA PRO A 130 -4.59 -25.59 -2.83
C PRO A 130 -5.37 -24.81 -1.77
N LYS A 131 -5.06 -25.03 -0.48
CA LYS A 131 -5.65 -24.27 0.64
C LYS A 131 -5.43 -22.75 0.54
N ARG A 132 -4.31 -22.30 -0.05
CA ARG A 132 -4.00 -20.87 -0.23
C ARG A 132 -4.82 -20.27 -1.35
N TRP A 133 -5.08 -21.02 -2.43
CA TRP A 133 -5.99 -20.60 -3.49
C TRP A 133 -7.43 -20.46 -3.00
N VAL A 134 -7.89 -21.39 -2.16
CA VAL A 134 -9.21 -21.29 -1.53
C VAL A 134 -9.29 -20.07 -0.61
N ALA A 135 -8.30 -19.87 0.27
CA ALA A 135 -8.26 -18.69 1.15
C ALA A 135 -8.26 -17.38 0.35
N LEU A 136 -7.51 -17.33 -0.75
CA LEU A 136 -7.47 -16.20 -1.66
C LEU A 136 -8.84 -15.97 -2.32
N ALA A 137 -9.47 -17.02 -2.86
CA ALA A 137 -10.79 -16.93 -3.48
C ALA A 137 -11.87 -16.47 -2.49
N VAL A 138 -11.82 -16.93 -1.23
CA VAL A 138 -12.73 -16.49 -0.17
C VAL A 138 -12.52 -15.01 0.17
N ALA A 139 -11.27 -14.57 0.33
CA ALA A 139 -10.96 -13.16 0.55
C ALA A 139 -11.45 -12.30 -0.63
N MET A 140 -11.18 -12.74 -1.86
CA MET A 140 -11.65 -12.08 -3.08
C MET A 140 -13.18 -11.98 -3.14
N ALA A 141 -13.91 -13.04 -2.80
CA ALA A 141 -15.37 -13.01 -2.76
C ALA A 141 -15.90 -12.01 -1.72
N ALA A 142 -15.32 -11.97 -0.52
CA ALA A 142 -15.69 -11.00 0.52
C ALA A 142 -15.47 -9.56 0.05
N ILE A 143 -14.37 -9.30 -0.65
CA ILE A 143 -14.05 -7.97 -1.17
C ILE A 143 -14.95 -7.59 -2.37
N ILE A 144 -15.30 -8.54 -3.26
CA ILE A 144 -16.30 -8.31 -4.33
C ILE A 144 -17.66 -7.93 -3.72
N VAL A 145 -18.09 -8.65 -2.68
CA VAL A 145 -19.36 -8.34 -1.98
C VAL A 145 -19.32 -6.96 -1.32
N MET A 146 -18.20 -6.56 -0.72
CA MET A 146 -18.04 -5.19 -0.22
C MET A 146 -18.13 -4.15 -1.31
N GLY A 147 -17.41 -4.35 -2.44
CA GLY A 147 -17.44 -3.41 -3.56
C GLY A 147 -18.84 -3.27 -4.14
N ALA A 148 -19.59 -4.37 -4.23
CA ALA A 148 -20.98 -4.36 -4.68
C ALA A 148 -21.92 -3.67 -3.67
N ALA A 149 -21.69 -3.83 -2.36
CA ALA A 149 -22.49 -3.16 -1.33
C ALA A 149 -22.19 -1.66 -1.21
N ALA A 150 -20.99 -1.24 -1.65
CA ALA A 150 -20.60 0.16 -1.74
C ALA A 150 -21.19 0.89 -2.96
N SER A 151 -21.98 0.22 -3.81
CA SER A 151 -22.54 0.82 -5.04
C SER A 151 -23.50 1.99 -4.78
N ASP A 152 -24.09 2.05 -3.59
CA ASP A 152 -25.05 3.10 -3.19
C ASP A 152 -24.38 4.24 -2.41
N MET A 153 -23.05 4.21 -2.23
CA MET A 153 -22.32 5.29 -1.57
C MET A 153 -22.13 6.49 -2.51
N GLU A 154 -22.26 7.70 -1.98
CA GLU A 154 -21.82 8.90 -2.71
C GLU A 154 -20.31 8.84 -2.93
N MET A 155 -19.90 8.78 -4.20
CA MET A 155 -18.49 8.82 -4.60
C MET A 155 -18.04 10.27 -4.77
N PRO A 156 -16.81 10.62 -4.36
CA PRO A 156 -16.28 11.97 -4.59
C PRO A 156 -16.17 12.33 -6.08
N GLY A 157 -15.90 11.34 -6.93
CA GLY A 157 -15.64 11.53 -8.36
C GLY A 157 -16.22 10.42 -9.25
N ASN A 158 -15.53 10.12 -10.34
CA ASN A 158 -15.95 9.16 -11.34
C ASN A 158 -15.59 7.73 -10.94
N ALA A 159 -16.61 6.94 -10.58
CA ALA A 159 -16.46 5.56 -10.15
C ALA A 159 -15.68 4.68 -11.14
N MET A 160 -15.88 4.84 -12.46
CA MET A 160 -15.20 4.01 -13.46
C MET A 160 -13.70 4.32 -13.53
N VAL A 161 -13.33 5.61 -13.43
CA VAL A 161 -11.93 6.05 -13.38
C VAL A 161 -11.27 5.52 -12.11
N GLY A 162 -11.94 5.68 -10.97
CA GLY A 162 -11.45 5.19 -9.69
C GLY A 162 -11.23 3.68 -9.67
N ILE A 163 -12.17 2.90 -10.19
CA ILE A 163 -12.06 1.43 -10.26
C ILE A 163 -10.88 1.03 -11.17
N ALA A 164 -10.76 1.64 -12.36
CA ALA A 164 -9.65 1.37 -13.27
C ALA A 164 -8.30 1.71 -12.62
N ALA A 165 -8.22 2.82 -11.89
CA ALA A 165 -7.02 3.24 -11.18
C ALA A 165 -6.67 2.29 -10.01
N ALA A 166 -7.67 1.79 -9.27
CA ALA A 166 -7.47 0.79 -8.24
C ALA A 166 -6.94 -0.53 -8.81
N PHE A 167 -7.42 -0.96 -9.98
CA PHE A 167 -6.86 -2.12 -10.69
C PHE A 167 -5.41 -1.88 -11.15
N ALA A 168 -5.07 -0.66 -11.60
CA ALA A 168 -3.68 -0.32 -11.88
C ALA A 168 -2.79 -0.44 -10.63
N CYS A 169 -3.29 -0.03 -9.46
CA CYS A 169 -2.62 -0.26 -8.17
C CYS A 169 -2.41 -1.75 -7.88
N VAL A 170 -3.45 -2.58 -8.02
CA VAL A 170 -3.38 -4.05 -7.84
C VAL A 170 -2.28 -4.66 -8.72
N VAL A 171 -2.22 -4.25 -9.99
CA VAL A 171 -1.21 -4.72 -10.94
C VAL A 171 0.18 -4.24 -10.55
N GLY A 172 0.31 -2.96 -10.20
CA GLY A 172 1.58 -2.33 -9.82
C GLY A 172 2.21 -2.98 -8.59
N TRP A 173 1.49 -3.00 -7.47
CA TRP A 173 1.98 -3.55 -6.20
C TRP A 173 2.18 -5.07 -6.27
N GLY A 174 1.27 -5.80 -6.93
CA GLY A 174 1.43 -7.24 -7.13
C GLY A 174 2.65 -7.59 -7.99
N SER A 175 2.91 -6.82 -9.04
CA SER A 175 4.10 -7.02 -9.90
C SER A 175 5.40 -6.62 -9.20
N GLU A 176 5.41 -5.51 -8.46
CA GLU A 176 6.54 -5.09 -7.62
C GLU A 176 6.93 -6.20 -6.65
N ALA A 177 5.95 -6.76 -5.93
CA ALA A 177 6.19 -7.83 -4.95
C ALA A 177 6.88 -9.05 -5.57
N VAL A 178 6.46 -9.47 -6.77
CA VAL A 178 7.08 -10.60 -7.48
C VAL A 178 8.49 -10.26 -7.95
N LEU A 179 8.72 -9.04 -8.46
CA LEU A 179 10.04 -8.63 -8.92
C LEU A 179 11.04 -8.51 -7.75
N LEU A 180 10.59 -8.01 -6.60
CA LEU A 180 11.38 -7.96 -5.37
C LEU A 180 11.71 -9.38 -4.87
N ALA A 181 10.73 -10.28 -4.82
CA ALA A 181 10.94 -11.68 -4.42
C ALA A 181 11.90 -12.44 -5.34
N TRP A 182 11.96 -12.07 -6.62
CA TRP A 182 12.96 -12.58 -7.56
C TRP A 182 14.34 -11.95 -7.36
N GLY A 183 14.37 -10.63 -7.19
CA GLY A 183 15.60 -9.83 -7.15
C GLY A 183 16.39 -9.94 -5.86
N MET A 184 15.73 -10.13 -4.72
CA MET A 184 16.34 -10.09 -3.39
C MET A 184 16.68 -11.49 -2.84
N ARG A 185 16.97 -12.47 -3.70
CA ARG A 185 17.26 -13.85 -3.29
C ARG A 185 18.67 -14.08 -2.74
N ASP A 186 19.56 -13.11 -2.86
CA ASP A 186 20.99 -13.25 -2.56
C ASP A 186 21.45 -12.55 -1.26
N ASP A 187 20.51 -12.17 -0.38
CA ASP A 187 20.73 -11.49 0.91
C ASP A 187 21.68 -10.27 0.88
N SER A 188 21.96 -9.73 -0.32
CA SER A 188 22.94 -8.66 -0.52
C SER A 188 22.42 -7.27 -0.14
N VAL A 189 21.11 -7.14 0.11
CA VAL A 189 20.45 -5.89 0.45
C VAL A 189 19.43 -6.17 1.55
N ASP A 190 19.59 -5.55 2.71
CA ASP A 190 18.62 -5.66 3.79
C ASP A 190 17.36 -4.81 3.53
N ASN A 191 16.30 -5.12 4.29
CA ASN A 191 14.99 -4.51 4.15
C ASN A 191 14.97 -2.97 4.18
N GLU A 192 15.75 -2.35 5.07
CA GLU A 192 15.73 -0.89 5.24
C GLU A 192 16.45 -0.21 4.07
N THR A 193 17.56 -0.81 3.64
CA THR A 193 18.31 -0.37 2.48
C THR A 193 17.50 -0.55 1.20
N ALA A 194 16.79 -1.67 1.05
CA ALA A 194 15.88 -1.91 -0.07
C ALA A 194 14.75 -0.87 -0.10
N LEU A 195 14.11 -0.61 1.05
CA LEU A 195 13.05 0.39 1.14
C LEU A 195 13.57 1.80 0.83
N GLN A 196 14.76 2.19 1.31
CA GLN A 196 15.37 3.46 0.94
C GLN A 196 15.55 3.59 -0.58
N ILE A 197 16.09 2.55 -1.24
CA ILE A 197 16.26 2.54 -2.70
C ILE A 197 14.90 2.66 -3.39
N ARG A 198 13.91 1.91 -2.92
CA ARG A 198 12.55 1.88 -3.48
C ARG A 198 11.88 3.26 -3.43
N GLU A 199 11.80 3.86 -2.24
CA GLU A 199 11.19 5.18 -2.07
C GLU A 199 11.96 6.27 -2.81
N THR A 200 13.30 6.26 -2.74
CA THR A 200 14.13 7.27 -3.44
C THR A 200 13.95 7.17 -4.95
N THR A 201 13.90 5.94 -5.50
CA THR A 201 13.67 5.74 -6.93
C THR A 201 12.29 6.23 -7.33
N SER A 202 11.26 5.88 -6.57
CA SER A 202 9.89 6.34 -6.83
C SER A 202 9.78 7.87 -6.81
N GLY A 203 10.22 8.50 -5.71
CA GLY A 203 10.18 9.95 -5.56
C GLY A 203 10.94 10.68 -6.68
N LEU A 204 12.12 10.20 -7.05
CA LEU A 204 12.88 10.78 -8.18
C LEU A 204 12.14 10.64 -9.51
N VAL A 205 11.52 9.50 -9.78
CA VAL A 205 10.75 9.29 -11.03
C VAL A 205 9.52 10.17 -11.05
N TYR A 206 8.84 10.35 -9.93
CA TYR A 206 7.75 11.31 -9.83
C TYR A 206 8.21 12.73 -10.18
N LEU A 207 9.30 13.21 -9.58
CA LEU A 207 9.81 14.56 -9.78
C LEU A 207 10.34 14.79 -11.19
N VAL A 208 11.08 13.83 -11.75
CA VAL A 208 11.84 14.01 -13.00
C VAL A 208 11.07 13.54 -14.24
N VAL A 209 10.13 12.60 -14.09
CA VAL A 209 9.40 12.00 -15.22
C VAL A 209 7.92 12.33 -15.15
N ILE A 210 7.25 11.97 -14.05
CA ILE A 210 5.79 12.03 -13.99
C ILE A 210 5.29 13.48 -13.93
N LEU A 211 5.77 14.30 -12.99
CA LEU A 211 5.31 15.70 -12.88
C LEU A 211 5.56 16.51 -14.18
N PRO A 212 6.71 16.40 -14.86
CA PRO A 212 6.91 17.03 -16.17
C PRO A 212 5.98 16.48 -17.27
N LEU A 213 5.79 15.15 -17.33
CA LEU A 213 4.96 14.52 -18.36
C LEU A 213 3.52 15.04 -18.34
N PHE A 214 2.98 15.30 -17.14
CA PHE A 214 1.63 15.84 -16.95
C PHE A 214 1.59 17.37 -16.84
N ALA A 215 2.73 18.05 -16.99
CA ALA A 215 2.86 19.50 -16.76
C ALA A 215 2.32 19.95 -15.38
N ALA A 216 2.44 19.10 -14.36
CA ALA A 216 1.85 19.27 -13.04
C ALA A 216 2.72 20.10 -12.06
N TRP A 217 3.94 20.46 -12.45
CA TRP A 217 4.86 21.25 -11.62
C TRP A 217 4.30 22.59 -11.11
N PRO A 218 3.57 23.40 -11.90
CA PRO A 218 2.97 24.63 -11.40
C PRO A 218 2.01 24.39 -10.22
N PHE A 219 1.16 23.37 -10.33
CA PHE A 219 0.26 22.98 -9.25
C PHE A 219 1.04 22.42 -8.05
N ALA A 220 2.04 21.56 -8.28
CA ALA A 220 2.92 21.06 -7.21
C ALA A 220 3.57 22.20 -6.42
N ALA A 221 4.12 23.21 -7.12
CA ALA A 221 4.72 24.38 -6.47
C ALA A 221 3.69 25.21 -5.68
N GLN A 222 2.48 25.37 -6.21
CA GLN A 222 1.39 26.07 -5.53
C GLN A 222 0.98 25.39 -4.23
N VAL A 223 0.89 24.05 -4.21
CA VAL A 223 0.36 23.31 -3.07
C VAL A 223 1.43 22.87 -2.07
N PHE A 224 2.71 22.96 -2.42
CA PHE A 224 3.85 22.45 -1.61
C PHE A 224 3.84 22.94 -0.16
N ALA A 225 3.73 24.25 0.06
CA ALA A 225 3.81 24.86 1.39
C ALA A 225 2.42 25.09 2.01
N THR A 226 1.57 24.06 2.01
CA THR A 226 0.20 24.15 2.54
C THR A 226 -0.04 23.16 3.67
N PRO A 227 -1.01 23.42 4.58
CA PRO A 227 -1.41 22.45 5.60
C PRO A 227 -1.83 21.10 5.01
N ALA A 228 -2.50 21.09 3.85
CA ALA A 228 -2.90 19.86 3.19
C ALA A 228 -1.69 19.00 2.78
N THR A 229 -0.62 19.61 2.27
CA THR A 229 0.62 18.89 1.95
C THR A 229 1.36 18.39 3.20
N ALA A 230 1.24 19.10 4.34
CA ALA A 230 1.72 18.56 5.61
C ALA A 230 0.94 17.30 6.06
N VAL A 231 -0.36 17.23 5.74
CA VAL A 231 -1.17 16.02 5.95
C VAL A 231 -0.70 14.89 5.02
N VAL A 232 -0.36 15.17 3.75
CA VAL A 232 0.28 14.18 2.85
C VAL A 232 1.60 13.67 3.43
N ALA A 233 2.44 14.55 3.99
CA ALA A 233 3.69 14.15 4.64
C ALA A 233 3.47 13.24 5.87
N GLY A 234 2.39 13.49 6.62
CA GLY A 234 1.95 12.65 7.73
C GLY A 234 1.45 11.27 7.28
N ALA A 235 0.73 11.21 6.16
CA ALA A 235 0.35 9.95 5.53
C ALA A 235 1.60 9.16 5.11
N ALA A 236 2.51 9.81 4.38
CA ALA A 236 3.79 9.22 3.96
C ALA A 236 4.63 8.68 5.13
N LEU A 237 4.57 9.31 6.31
CA LEU A 237 5.21 8.77 7.51
C LEU A 237 4.54 7.46 7.94
N ALA A 238 3.21 7.41 8.00
CA ALA A 238 2.46 6.19 8.30
C ALA A 238 2.74 5.09 7.26
N GLY A 239 2.76 5.43 5.96
CA GLY A 239 3.13 4.53 4.87
C GLY A 239 4.54 3.99 5.00
N THR A 240 5.53 4.85 5.31
CA THR A 240 6.92 4.45 5.52
C THR A 240 7.06 3.47 6.69
N VAL A 241 6.44 3.78 7.83
CA VAL A 241 6.48 2.90 9.01
C VAL A 241 5.73 1.59 8.73
N SER A 242 4.64 1.64 7.94
CA SER A 242 3.94 0.45 7.47
C SER A 242 4.86 -0.47 6.67
N TYR A 243 5.59 0.06 5.67
CA TYR A 243 6.52 -0.72 4.86
C TYR A 243 7.66 -1.33 5.70
N LEU A 244 8.20 -0.60 6.68
CA LEU A 244 9.21 -1.15 7.59
C LEU A 244 8.69 -2.35 8.37
N PHE A 245 7.46 -2.25 8.91
CA PHE A 245 6.81 -3.37 9.58
C PHE A 245 6.48 -4.52 8.63
N TYR A 246 6.06 -4.20 7.41
CA TYR A 246 5.74 -5.16 6.38
C TYR A 246 6.96 -6.01 6.03
N TYR A 247 8.09 -5.38 5.72
CA TYR A 247 9.34 -6.06 5.35
C TYR A 247 9.89 -6.87 6.53
N LYS A 248 9.81 -6.33 7.76
CA LYS A 248 10.14 -7.09 8.97
C LYS A 248 9.20 -8.29 9.18
N GLY A 249 7.93 -8.17 8.81
CA GLY A 249 6.97 -9.26 8.77
C GLY A 249 7.39 -10.34 7.78
N ILE A 250 7.75 -9.96 6.56
CA ILE A 250 8.23 -10.88 5.52
C ILE A 250 9.43 -11.68 6.03
N ASP A 251 10.42 -11.01 6.63
CA ASP A 251 11.61 -11.65 7.22
C ASP A 251 11.27 -12.67 8.31
N LYS A 252 10.29 -12.37 9.18
CA LYS A 252 9.98 -13.21 10.35
C LYS A 252 9.00 -14.34 10.10
N ILE A 253 7.99 -14.14 9.25
CA ILE A 253 6.92 -15.12 9.04
C ILE A 253 6.76 -15.54 7.57
N GLY A 254 7.58 -15.01 6.68
CA GLY A 254 7.52 -15.25 5.25
C GLY A 254 6.54 -14.33 4.51
N ALA A 255 6.79 -14.16 3.22
CA ALA A 255 6.08 -13.22 2.37
C ALA A 255 4.56 -13.46 2.32
N ALA A 256 4.13 -14.71 2.12
CA ALA A 256 2.71 -15.05 1.99
C ALA A 256 1.89 -14.69 3.24
N LYS A 257 2.41 -14.99 4.44
CA LYS A 257 1.72 -14.68 5.70
C LYS A 257 1.76 -13.19 6.01
N ALA A 258 2.88 -12.52 5.72
CA ALA A 258 3.00 -11.07 5.90
C ALA A 258 2.06 -10.30 4.97
N MET A 259 1.92 -10.73 3.71
CA MET A 259 0.94 -10.22 2.75
C MET A 259 -0.49 -10.40 3.26
N ALA A 260 -0.85 -11.61 3.69
CA ALA A 260 -2.16 -11.88 4.25
C ALA A 260 -2.45 -10.98 5.45
N ALA A 261 -1.50 -10.86 6.39
CA ALA A 261 -1.58 -9.95 7.54
C ALA A 261 -1.76 -8.47 7.13
N ASN A 262 -1.07 -8.03 6.09
CA ASN A 262 -1.13 -6.65 5.62
C ASN A 262 -2.52 -6.30 5.04
N ILE A 263 -3.18 -7.20 4.31
CA ILE A 263 -4.54 -6.99 3.72
C ILE A 263 -5.58 -6.44 4.72
N SER A 264 -5.36 -6.67 6.02
CA SER A 264 -6.14 -6.06 7.10
C SER A 264 -6.25 -4.53 7.02
N TYR A 265 -5.38 -3.83 6.26
CA TYR A 265 -5.50 -2.39 6.02
C TYR A 265 -6.85 -1.99 5.43
N SER A 266 -7.49 -2.85 4.63
CA SER A 266 -8.82 -2.60 4.09
C SER A 266 -9.87 -2.46 5.19
N ALA A 267 -9.82 -3.33 6.19
CA ALA A 267 -10.69 -3.24 7.37
C ALA A 267 -10.32 -2.02 8.25
N TRP A 268 -9.02 -1.76 8.43
CA TRP A 268 -8.56 -0.59 9.20
C TRP A 268 -8.96 0.73 8.55
N ALA A 269 -8.94 0.84 7.22
CA ALA A 269 -9.38 2.04 6.52
C ALA A 269 -10.86 2.37 6.79
N VAL A 270 -11.73 1.35 6.87
CA VAL A 270 -13.15 1.53 7.24
C VAL A 270 -13.27 1.99 8.70
N VAL A 271 -12.58 1.33 9.63
CA VAL A 271 -12.61 1.70 11.06
C VAL A 271 -12.06 3.11 11.29
N LEU A 272 -10.94 3.46 10.65
CA LEU A 272 -10.33 4.78 10.77
C LEU A 272 -11.14 5.84 10.04
N GLY A 273 -11.78 5.51 8.91
CA GLY A 273 -12.76 6.38 8.26
C GLY A 273 -13.92 6.72 9.19
N MET A 274 -14.43 5.74 9.94
CA MET A 274 -15.45 5.98 10.95
C MET A 274 -14.97 6.91 12.07
N VAL A 275 -13.79 6.65 12.62
CA VAL A 275 -13.26 7.42 13.76
C VAL A 275 -12.82 8.84 13.37
N LEU A 276 -12.19 8.99 12.21
CA LEU A 276 -11.55 10.25 11.80
C LEU A 276 -12.42 11.12 10.89
N LEU A 277 -13.28 10.51 10.06
CA LEU A 277 -14.15 11.20 9.11
C LEU A 277 -15.62 11.19 9.53
N GLY A 278 -15.98 10.44 10.58
CA GLY A 278 -17.37 10.28 11.00
C GLY A 278 -18.21 9.40 10.05
N HIS A 279 -17.57 8.64 9.16
CA HIS A 279 -18.25 7.71 8.25
C HIS A 279 -18.97 6.62 9.05
N VAL A 280 -20.26 6.40 8.84
CA VAL A 280 -20.99 5.32 9.50
C VAL A 280 -20.93 4.08 8.59
N PRO A 281 -20.18 3.03 8.96
CA PRO A 281 -20.07 1.86 8.11
C PRO A 281 -21.40 1.12 8.08
N SER A 282 -21.81 0.72 6.88
CA SER A 282 -22.95 -0.16 6.65
C SER A 282 -22.76 -1.52 7.33
N PRO A 283 -23.86 -2.24 7.63
CA PRO A 283 -23.75 -3.60 8.17
C PRO A 283 -22.92 -4.55 7.30
N VAL A 284 -22.92 -4.34 5.98
CA VAL A 284 -22.13 -5.15 5.04
C VAL A 284 -20.65 -4.83 5.17
N GLU A 285 -20.26 -3.55 5.23
CA GLU A 285 -18.87 -3.14 5.48
C GLU A 285 -18.36 -3.74 6.80
N VAL A 286 -19.17 -3.71 7.86
CA VAL A 286 -18.81 -4.30 9.17
C VAL A 286 -18.59 -5.81 9.07
N LEU A 287 -19.53 -6.55 8.45
CA LEU A 287 -19.42 -8.00 8.30
C LEU A 287 -18.18 -8.39 7.48
N CYS A 288 -17.90 -7.65 6.43
CA CYS A 288 -16.74 -7.93 5.59
C CYS A 288 -15.42 -7.52 6.24
N CYS A 289 -15.38 -6.43 7.03
CA CYS A 289 -14.22 -6.12 7.88
C CYS A 289 -13.91 -7.25 8.85
N ILE A 290 -14.95 -7.80 9.51
CA ILE A 290 -14.81 -8.97 10.39
C ILE A 290 -14.28 -10.17 9.60
N ALA A 291 -14.86 -10.46 8.42
CA ALA A 291 -14.44 -11.57 7.58
C ALA A 291 -12.97 -11.42 7.12
N ILE A 292 -12.54 -10.22 6.73
CA ILE A 292 -11.16 -9.94 6.33
C ILE A 292 -10.21 -10.09 7.49
N LEU A 293 -10.52 -9.53 8.67
CA LEU A 293 -9.66 -9.63 9.85
C LEU A 293 -9.53 -11.10 10.30
N CYS A 294 -10.65 -11.83 10.37
CA CYS A 294 -10.65 -13.26 10.68
C CYS A 294 -9.88 -14.08 9.63
N GLY A 295 -10.16 -13.87 8.35
CA GLY A 295 -9.49 -14.56 7.25
C GLY A 295 -7.99 -14.29 7.22
N THR A 296 -7.60 -13.05 7.50
CA THR A 296 -6.21 -12.61 7.62
C THR A 296 -5.49 -13.33 8.76
N VAL A 297 -6.10 -13.38 9.94
CA VAL A 297 -5.54 -14.06 11.11
C VAL A 297 -5.40 -15.56 10.83
N LEU A 298 -6.44 -16.19 10.25
CA LEU A 298 -6.43 -17.62 9.91
C LEU A 298 -5.39 -17.96 8.84
N ALA A 299 -5.24 -17.12 7.81
CA ALA A 299 -4.26 -17.30 6.74
C ALA A 299 -2.80 -17.05 7.21
N SER A 300 -2.63 -16.27 8.27
CA SER A 300 -1.33 -15.91 8.82
C SER A 300 -0.88 -16.80 10.00
N ALA A 301 -1.77 -17.63 10.54
CA ALA A 301 -1.48 -18.53 11.65
C ALA A 301 -0.84 -19.85 11.17
N ASP A 302 0.19 -20.29 11.89
CA ASP A 302 0.87 -21.58 11.66
C ASP A 302 0.03 -22.77 12.11
N ASP A 303 -0.64 -22.62 13.26
CA ASP A 303 -1.55 -23.60 13.83
C ASP A 303 -2.75 -22.85 14.44
N TRP A 304 -3.95 -23.22 14.00
CA TRP A 304 -5.20 -22.60 14.47
C TRP A 304 -5.49 -22.93 15.94
N SER A 305 -4.84 -23.95 16.50
CA SER A 305 -4.93 -24.27 17.93
C SER A 305 -4.39 -23.14 18.81
N GLN A 306 -3.45 -22.34 18.30
CA GLN A 306 -2.86 -21.18 18.99
C GLN A 306 -3.79 -19.98 19.04
N LEU A 307 -4.87 -19.97 18.24
CA LEU A 307 -5.86 -18.90 18.21
C LEU A 307 -6.97 -19.11 19.26
N VAL A 308 -7.01 -20.27 19.92
CA VAL A 308 -7.98 -20.57 20.99
C VAL A 308 -7.34 -20.23 22.34
N PRO A 309 -7.89 -19.26 23.11
CA PRO A 309 -7.38 -18.94 24.43
C PRO A 309 -7.45 -20.17 25.34
N GLY A 310 -6.30 -20.69 25.78
CA GLY A 310 -6.22 -21.76 26.79
C GLY A 310 -5.55 -23.08 26.38
N ARG A 311 -5.19 -23.30 25.10
CA ARG A 311 -4.36 -24.45 24.71
C ARG A 311 -2.91 -24.01 24.45
N ARG A 312 -2.02 -24.27 25.41
CA ARG A 312 -0.57 -24.24 25.16
C ARG A 312 -0.21 -25.39 24.22
N ALA A 313 0.61 -25.10 23.21
CA ALA A 313 1.17 -26.10 22.33
C ALA A 313 1.85 -27.21 23.14
N SER A 314 1.43 -28.46 22.94
CA SER A 314 2.22 -29.61 23.35
C SER A 314 3.46 -29.67 22.45
N SER A 315 4.63 -29.70 23.09
CA SER A 315 5.98 -29.77 22.52
C SER A 315 6.15 -30.72 21.36
#